data_AF-I4ELZ1-F1
#
_entry.id   AF-I4ELZ1-F1
#
_cell.length_a   1.000
_cell.length_b   1.000
_cell.length_c   1.000
_cell.angle_alpha   90.00
_cell.angle_beta   90.00
_cell.angle_gamma   90.00
#
_symmetry.space_group_name_H-M   'P 1'
#
loop_
_entity.id
_entity.type
_entity.pdbx_description
1 polymer ?
#
loop_
_entity_poly.entity_id
_entity_poly.type
_entity_poly.pdbx_seq_one_letter_code
_entity_poly.pdbx_strand_id
1 'polypeptide(L)' 'MAICRGIIEAHGGRIWAERNRDRGTAIHFILPNADADRVEAPARKEQVVTN' A
#
# COMPACT_ATOMS: atom_id res chain seq x y z
N MET A 1 15.77 13.23 -3.22
CA MET A 1 14.94 12.31 -2.42
C MET A 1 15.84 11.28 -1.73
N ALA A 2 16.49 11.64 -0.62
CA ALA A 2 17.31 10.70 0.17
C ALA A 2 16.65 10.37 1.51
N ILE A 3 16.09 11.39 2.18
CA ILE A 3 15.42 11.26 3.48
C ILE A 3 14.21 10.31 3.41
N CYS A 4 13.28 10.53 2.48
CA CYS A 4 12.10 9.68 2.34
C CYS A 4 12.48 8.22 2.07
N ARG A 5 13.50 7.97 1.25
CA ARG A 5 13.99 6.63 0.96
C ARG A 5 14.51 5.94 2.23
N GLY A 6 15.35 6.62 3.01
CA GLY A 6 15.88 6.07 4.25
C GLY A 6 14.78 5.75 5.27
N ILE A 7 13.77 6.62 5.40
CA ILE A 7 12.61 6.36 6.27
C ILE A 7 11.84 5.13 5.78
N ILE A 8 11.49 5.06 4.50
CA ILE A 8 10.68 3.96 3.95
C ILE A 8 11.43 2.62 4.05
N GLU A 9 12.71 2.59 3.70
CA GLU A 9 13.54 1.38 3.78
C GLU A 9 13.75 0.92 5.24
N ALA A 10 13.92 1.84 6.19
CA ALA A 10 14.03 1.50 7.62
C ALA A 10 12.77 0.84 8.19
N HIS A 11 11.59 1.09 7.59
CA HIS A 11 10.32 0.46 7.95
C HIS A 11 10.02 -0.80 7.09
N GLY A 12 10.98 -1.32 6.32
CA GLY A 12 10.79 -2.48 5.45
C GLY A 12 9.93 -2.20 4.20
N GLY A 13 9.77 -0.93 3.86
CA GLY A 13 8.99 -0.48 2.72
C GLY A 13 9.74 -0.47 1.40
N ARG A 14 9.02 -0.06 0.35
CA ARG A 14 9.58 0.12 -1.00
C ARG A 14 9.10 1.46 -1.57
N ILE A 15 9.93 2.14 -2.36
CA ILE A 15 9.64 3.43 -2.98
C ILE A 15 10.09 3.44 -4.44
N TRP A 16 9.27 4.02 -5.32
CA TRP A 16 9.59 4.18 -6.74
C TRP A 16 8.95 5.45 -7.31
N ALA A 17 9.41 5.85 -8.49
CA ALA A 17 8.89 7.01 -9.20
C ALA A 17 8.40 6.58 -10.58
N GLU A 18 7.24 7.09 -10.97
CA GLU A 18 6.64 6.85 -12.27
C GLU A 18 6.35 8.17 -12.97
N ARG A 19 6.32 8.13 -14.31
CA ARG A 19 5.78 9.24 -15.08
C ARG A 19 4.29 9.33 -14.83
N ASN A 20 3.82 10.50 -14.42
CA ASN A 20 2.40 10.75 -14.35
C ASN A 20 1.86 10.96 -15.78
N ARG A 21 0.70 10.36 -16.10
CA ARG A 21 0.14 10.32 -17.47
C ARG A 21 -0.03 11.70 -18.09
N ASP A 22 -0.46 12.68 -17.30
CA ASP A 22 -0.72 14.01 -17.81
C ASP A 22 0.52 14.89 -17.73
N ARG A 23 1.07 15.13 -16.52
CA ARG A 23 2.31 15.90 -16.30
C ARG A 23 3.00 15.52 -14.99
N GLY A 24 4.32 15.62 -14.98
CA GLY A 24 5.15 15.50 -13.77
C GLY A 24 5.51 14.07 -13.38
N THR A 25 5.91 13.90 -12.12
CA THR A 25 6.39 12.64 -11.55
C THR A 25 5.52 12.26 -10.37
N ALA A 26 5.00 11.04 -10.37
CA ALA A 26 4.34 10.46 -9.21
C ALA A 26 5.38 9.65 -8.43
N ILE A 27 5.46 9.87 -7.11
CA ILE A 27 6.29 9.05 -6.22
C ILE A 27 5.35 8.16 -5.42
N HIS A 28 5.56 6.87 -5.52
CA HIS A 28 4.78 5.84 -4.87
C HIS A 28 5.63 5.12 -3.82
N PHE A 29 5.00 4.68 -2.75
CA PHE A 29 5.64 3.83 -1.77
C PHE A 29 4.64 2.87 -1.11
N ILE A 30 5.17 1.81 -0.52
CA ILE A 30 4.42 0.85 0.28
C ILE A 30 5.15 0.63 1.60
N LEU A 31 4.39 0.36 2.65
CA LEU A 31 4.88 -0.05 3.96
C LEU A 31 4.17 -1.34 4.38
N PRO A 32 4.87 -2.28 5.06
CA PRO A 32 4.21 -3.39 5.75
C PRO A 32 3.16 -2.84 6.72
N ASN A 33 1.93 -3.34 6.63
CA ASN A 33 0.87 -2.97 7.58
C ASN A 33 1.03 -3.85 8.83
N ALA A 34 1.47 -3.25 9.94
CA ALA A 34 1.71 -3.95 11.20
C ALA A 34 0.45 -4.65 11.76
N ASP A 35 -0.75 -4.15 11.42
CA ASP A 35 -2.01 -4.73 11.88
C ASP A 35 -2.65 -5.67 10.84
N ALA A 36 -2.12 -5.77 9.61
CA ALA A 36 -2.67 -6.70 8.60
C ALA A 36 -2.56 -8.16 9.03
N ASP A 37 -1.53 -8.50 9.82
CA ASP A 37 -1.37 -9.83 10.40
C ASP A 37 -2.25 -10.04 11.65
N ARG A 38 -2.78 -8.94 12.22
CA ARG A 38 -3.63 -8.96 13.43
C ARG A 38 -5.13 -8.94 13.11
N VAL A 39 -5.51 -8.41 11.95
CA VAL A 39 -6.89 -8.46 11.48
C VAL A 39 -7.17 -9.86 10.94
N GLU A 40 -7.63 -10.75 11.82
CA GLU A 40 -8.43 -11.89 11.37
C GLU A 40 -9.62 -11.34 10.58
N ALA A 41 -9.63 -11.59 9.27
CA ALA A 41 -10.57 -10.99 8.34
C ALA A 41 -12.01 -11.16 8.87
N PRO A 42 -12.83 -10.09 8.96
CA PRO A 42 -14.24 -10.30 9.16
C PRO A 42 -14.71 -11.11 7.95
N ALA A 43 -15.24 -12.30 8.21
CA ALA A 43 -15.86 -13.14 7.21
C ALA A 43 -16.80 -12.27 6.37
N ARG A 44 -16.43 -11.97 5.13
CA ARG A 44 -17.34 -11.38 4.16
C ARG A 44 -18.38 -12.45 3.82
N LYS A 45 -19.34 -12.63 4.72
CA LYS A 45 -20.61 -13.27 4.41
C LYS A 45 -21.44 -12.23 3.67
N GLU A 46 -21.41 -12.30 2.36
CA GLU A 46 -22.53 -11.82 1.53
C GLU A 46 -22.81 -12.90 0.50
N GLN A 47 -23.40 -13.98 0.99
CA GLN A 47 -24.28 -14.81 0.19
C GLN A 47 -25.69 -14.31 0.48
N VAL A 48 -26.27 -13.56 -0.45
CA VAL A 48 -27.73 -13.45 -0.55
C VAL A 48 -28.14 -14.06 -1.89
N VAL A 49 -28.74 -15.23 -1.70
CA VAL A 49 -29.54 -16.08 -2.57
C VAL A 49 -30.57 -15.36 -3.46
N THR A 50 -30.68 -15.85 -4.70
CA THR A 50 -31.91 -16.08 -5.51
C THR A 50 -32.74 -14.89 -6.03
N ASN A 51 -32.77 -14.73 -7.37
CA ASN A 51 -33.90 -15.11 -8.23
C ASN A 51 -33.46 -15.18 -9.70
#